data_AF-A0A7Y0G6Y1-F1
#
_entry.id   AF-A0A7Y0G6Y1-F1
#
_cell.length_a   1.000
_cell.length_b   1.000
_cell.length_c   1.000
_cell.angle_alpha   90.00
_cell.angle_beta   90.00
_cell.angle_gamma   90.00
#
_symmetry.space_group_name_H-M   'P 1'
#
loop_
_entity.id
_entity.type
_entity.pdbx_description
1 polymer ?
#
loop_
_entity_poly.entity_id
_entity_poly.type
_entity_poly.pdbx_seq_one_letter_code
_entity_poly.pdbx_strand_id
1 'polypeptide(L)'
;QQIKARCDAKGCVPGQFAAAWVLANPLVSAVIVGPRTLSHLEDVYGALDLVLDTEDEAFINGLVVPGHSSTAGFNDPSYPFFGRPV
;
A
#
# COMPACT_ATOMS: atom_id res chain seq x y z
N GLN A 1 4.78 0.55 -13.25
CA GLN A 1 6.08 -0.08 -13.60
C GLN A 1 7.02 -0.13 -12.39
N GLN A 2 7.24 0.97 -11.66
CA GLN A 2 8.15 1.00 -10.49
C GLN A 2 7.79 0.01 -9.36
N ILE A 3 6.53 -0.02 -8.90
CA ILE A 3 6.09 -0.95 -7.84
C ILE A 3 6.32 -2.40 -8.27
N LYS A 4 5.98 -2.75 -9.52
CA LYS A 4 6.24 -4.09 -10.06
C LYS A 4 7.72 -4.44 -10.00
N ALA A 5 8.61 -3.55 -10.44
CA ALA A 5 10.05 -3.82 -10.42
C ALA A 5 10.58 -4.04 -9.00
N ARG A 6 10.10 -3.27 -8.01
CA ARG A 6 10.44 -3.50 -6.59
C ARG A 6 9.94 -4.86 -6.11
N CYS A 7 8.71 -5.23 -6.47
CA CYS A 7 8.13 -6.50 -6.09
C CYS A 7 8.89 -7.68 -6.72
N ASP A 8 9.24 -7.58 -8.01
CA ASP A 8 10.05 -8.57 -8.71
C ASP A 8 11.42 -8.76 -8.02
N ALA A 9 12.06 -7.67 -7.57
CA ALA A 9 13.34 -7.73 -6.86
C ALA A 9 13.25 -8.36 -5.46
N LYS A 10 12.12 -8.17 -4.76
CA LYS A 10 11.84 -8.78 -3.45
C LYS A 10 11.17 -10.15 -3.54
N GLY A 11 10.84 -10.62 -4.74
CA GLY A 11 10.13 -11.88 -4.96
C GLY A 11 8.68 -11.89 -4.44
N CYS A 12 8.02 -10.73 -4.38
CA CYS A 12 6.63 -10.62 -3.92
C CYS A 12 5.65 -10.31 -5.06
N VAL A 13 4.37 -10.63 -4.85
CA VAL A 13 3.32 -10.33 -5.83
C VAL A 13 2.79 -8.90 -5.58
N PRO A 14 2.68 -8.04 -6.60
CA PRO A 14 2.29 -6.63 -6.41
C PRO A 14 0.95 -6.42 -5.69
N GLY A 15 -0.05 -7.28 -5.95
CA GLY A 15 -1.35 -7.20 -5.27
C GLY A 15 -1.25 -7.51 -3.77
N GLN A 16 -0.45 -8.53 -3.41
CA GLN A 16 -0.16 -8.88 -2.02
C GLN A 16 0.63 -7.77 -1.33
N PHE A 17 1.65 -7.23 -1.99
CA PHE A 17 2.44 -6.10 -1.49
C PHE A 17 1.55 -4.88 -1.19
N ALA A 18 0.62 -4.54 -2.10
CA ALA A 18 -0.29 -3.43 -1.91
C ALA A 18 -1.23 -3.66 -0.70
N ALA A 19 -1.80 -4.85 -0.55
CA ALA A 19 -2.64 -5.17 0.60
C ALA A 19 -1.84 -5.17 1.91
N ALA A 20 -0.62 -5.72 1.91
CA ALA A 20 0.27 -5.73 3.06
C ALA A 20 0.68 -4.30 3.47
N TRP A 21 0.94 -3.41 2.50
CA TRP A 21 1.23 -2.00 2.80
C TRP A 21 0.06 -1.30 3.50
N VAL A 22 -1.18 -1.58 3.09
CA VAL A 22 -2.35 -1.02 3.79
C VAL A 22 -2.46 -1.60 5.21
N LEU A 23 -2.26 -2.92 5.37
CA LEU A 23 -2.28 -3.60 6.68
C LEU A 23 -1.15 -3.14 7.62
N ALA A 24 -0.02 -2.69 7.07
CA ALA A 24 1.10 -2.18 7.87
C ALA A 24 0.77 -0.84 8.56
N ASN A 25 -0.31 -0.14 8.18
CA ASN A 25 -0.76 1.03 8.93
C ASN A 25 -1.47 0.61 10.22
N PRO A 26 -0.95 0.93 11.42
CA PRO A 26 -1.59 0.54 12.68
C PRO A 26 -2.96 1.22 12.92
N LEU A 27 -3.31 2.27 12.16
CA LEU A 27 -4.63 2.91 12.23
C LEU A 27 -5.69 2.20 11.38
N VAL A 28 -5.29 1.22 10.56
CA VAL A 28 -6.21 0.47 9.69
C VAL A 28 -6.53 -0.88 10.33
N SER A 29 -7.82 -1.13 10.58
CA SER A 29 -8.26 -2.41 11.16
C SER A 29 -8.53 -3.50 10.12
N ALA A 30 -8.80 -3.12 8.87
CA ALA A 30 -9.11 -4.07 7.80
C ALA A 30 -8.85 -3.47 6.41
N VAL A 31 -8.55 -4.34 5.44
CA VAL A 31 -8.40 -3.97 4.02
C VAL A 31 -9.62 -4.43 3.24
N ILE A 32 -10.18 -3.52 2.45
CA ILE A 32 -11.23 -3.83 1.49
C ILE A 32 -10.57 -4.07 0.14
N VAL A 33 -10.80 -5.25 -0.44
CA VAL A 33 -10.32 -5.61 -1.77
C VAL A 33 -11.48 -5.78 -2.74
N GLY A 34 -11.28 -5.44 -4.01
CA GLY A 34 -12.28 -5.54 -5.08
C GLY A 34 -11.95 -6.61 -6.13
N PRO A 35 -11.82 -7.90 -5.77
CA PRO A 35 -11.51 -8.96 -6.71
C PRO A 35 -12.67 -9.22 -7.67
N ARG A 36 -12.35 -9.53 -8.94
CA ARG A 36 -13.34 -9.96 -9.94
C ARG A 36 -13.60 -11.47 -9.93
N THR A 37 -12.66 -12.25 -9.40
CA THR A 37 -12.72 -13.73 -9.34
C THR A 37 -12.32 -14.18 -7.94
N LEU A 38 -12.67 -15.43 -7.59
CA LEU A 38 -12.25 -16.02 -6.33
C LEU A 38 -10.72 -16.12 -6.24
N SER A 39 -10.04 -16.52 -7.32
CA SER A 39 -8.57 -16.59 -7.33
C SER A 39 -7.92 -15.25 -7.00
N HIS A 40 -8.46 -14.12 -7.50
CA HIS A 40 -7.95 -12.79 -7.12
C HIS A 40 -8.17 -12.48 -5.64
N LEU A 41 -9.25 -12.99 -5.02
CA LEU A 41 -9.49 -12.84 -3.60
C LEU A 41 -8.49 -13.68 -2.79
N GLU A 42 -8.32 -14.94 -3.18
CA GLU A 42 -7.43 -15.89 -2.50
C GLU A 42 -5.96 -15.45 -2.59
N ASP A 43 -5.55 -14.90 -3.73
CA ASP A 43 -4.20 -14.36 -3.92
C ASP A 43 -3.86 -13.26 -2.91
N VAL A 44 -4.84 -12.49 -2.42
CA VAL A 44 -4.63 -11.42 -1.42
C VAL A 44 -4.17 -11.99 -0.08
N TYR A 45 -4.51 -13.23 0.26
CA TYR A 45 -4.13 -13.81 1.56
C TYR A 45 -2.61 -13.88 1.75
N GLY A 46 -1.82 -14.00 0.67
CA GLY A 46 -0.37 -13.94 0.74
C GLY A 46 0.19 -12.62 1.27
N ALA A 47 -0.62 -11.56 1.37
CA ALA A 47 -0.25 -10.31 2.03
C ALA A 47 0.06 -10.50 3.53
N LEU A 48 -0.54 -11.50 4.17
CA LEU A 48 -0.34 -11.77 5.60
C LEU A 48 1.05 -12.32 5.91
N ASP A 49 1.73 -12.89 4.91
CA ASP A 49 3.08 -13.44 5.02
C ASP A 49 4.16 -12.40 4.68
N LEU A 50 3.76 -11.19 4.27
CA LEU A 50 4.69 -10.12 3.91
C LEU A 50 4.92 -9.17 5.08
N VAL A 51 6.20 -8.94 5.39
CA VAL A 51 6.64 -7.89 6.31
C VAL A 51 7.33 -6.81 5.49
N LEU A 52 6.74 -5.61 5.47
CA LEU A 52 7.34 -4.44 4.81
C LEU A 52 8.39 -3.80 5.73
N ASP A 53 9.47 -3.33 5.11
CA ASP A 53 10.53 -2.61 5.79
C ASP A 53 10.40 -1.09 5.61
N THR A 54 11.25 -0.32 6.30
CA THR A 54 11.26 1.14 6.21
C THR A 54 11.60 1.65 4.80
N GLU A 55 12.31 0.86 3.99
CA GLU A 55 12.60 1.25 2.61
C GLU A 55 11.37 1.09 1.71
N ASP A 56 10.51 0.11 1.98
CA ASP A 56 9.25 -0.06 1.27
C ASP A 56 8.32 1.13 1.54
N GLU A 57 8.23 1.56 2.80
CA GLU A 57 7.43 2.72 3.20
C GLU A 57 7.96 3.99 2.53
N ALA A 58 9.27 4.24 2.63
CA ALA A 58 9.91 5.39 2.00
C ALA A 58 9.72 5.38 0.47
N PHE A 59 9.80 4.21 -0.16
CA PHE A 59 9.57 4.04 -1.59
C PHE A 59 8.14 4.44 -1.98
N ILE A 60 7.11 3.95 -1.27
CA ILE A 60 5.72 4.29 -1.59
C ILE A 60 5.42 5.76 -1.31
N ASN A 61 5.91 6.32 -0.20
CA ASN A 61 5.80 7.75 0.11
C ASN A 61 6.49 8.65 -0.94
N GLY A 62 7.52 8.14 -1.63
CA GLY A 62 8.17 8.83 -2.75
C GLY A 62 7.35 8.83 -4.05
N LEU A 63 6.40 7.89 -4.21
CA LEU A 63 5.51 7.83 -5.38
C LEU A 63 4.27 8.70 -5.23
N VAL A 64 3.72 8.77 -4.02
CA VAL A 64 2.56 9.61 -3.68
C VAL A 64 2.87 10.31 -2.37
N VAL A 65 2.86 11.64 -2.40
CA VAL A 65 3.09 12.47 -1.21
C VAL A 65 2.06 12.07 -0.14
N PRO A 66 2.46 11.86 1.12
CA PRO A 66 1.52 11.58 2.20
C PRO A 66 0.36 12.58 2.19
N GLY A 67 -0.87 12.08 2.33
CA GLY A 67 -2.09 12.89 2.27
C GLY A 67 -2.74 13.04 0.90
N HIS A 68 -2.03 12.68 -0.16
CA HIS A 68 -2.58 12.74 -1.50
C HIS A 68 -3.13 11.40 -1.94
N SER A 69 -4.17 11.48 -2.77
CA SER A 69 -4.51 10.37 -3.66
C SER A 69 -3.43 10.19 -4.73
N SER A 70 -3.44 9.08 -5.46
CA SER A 70 -2.54 8.88 -6.62
C SER A 70 -2.76 9.90 -7.76
N THR A 71 -3.82 10.70 -7.70
CA THR A 71 -4.10 11.81 -8.61
C THR A 71 -3.64 13.12 -7.98
N ALA A 72 -3.02 14.00 -8.78
CA ALA A 72 -2.62 15.33 -8.34
C ALA A 72 -3.82 16.08 -7.74
N GLY A 73 -3.69 16.53 -6.50
CA GLY A 73 -4.76 17.18 -5.74
C GLY A 73 -4.24 18.35 -4.89
N PHE A 74 -5.18 19.10 -4.32
CA PHE A 74 -4.89 20.18 -3.38
C PHE A 74 -5.07 19.68 -1.94
N ASN A 75 -4.09 19.94 -1.09
CA ASN A 75 -4.19 19.71 0.35
C ASN A 75 -4.67 21.00 1.00
N ASP A 76 -5.89 21.01 1.51
CA ASP A 76 -6.41 22.16 2.27
C ASP A 76 -5.63 22.29 3.58
N PRO A 77 -4.89 23.40 3.81
CA PRO A 77 -4.15 23.61 5.05
C PRO A 77 -5.04 23.60 6.30
N SER A 78 -6.34 23.83 6.14
CA SER A 78 -7.33 23.79 7.22
C SER A 78 -7.66 22.36 7.68
N TYR A 79 -7.33 21.34 6.86
CA TYR A 79 -7.62 19.93 7.13
C TYR A 79 -6.35 19.07 7.00
N PRO A 80 -5.46 19.08 8.00
CA PRO A 80 -4.25 18.28 7.96
C PRO A 80 -4.57 16.79 8.09
N PHE A 81 -3.89 15.96 7.28
CA PHE A 81 -4.09 14.51 7.19
C PHE A 81 -2.98 13.76 7.95
N PHE A 82 -2.94 13.88 9.27
CA PHE A 82 -2.04 13.04 10.06
C PHE A 82 -2.64 11.63 10.15
N GLY A 83 -2.18 10.67 9.35
CA GLY A 83 -2.91 9.39 9.20
C GLY A 83 -2.10 8.12 9.03
N ARG A 84 -0.80 8.19 8.70
CA ARG A 84 0.08 7.01 8.68
C ARG A 84 1.29 7.32 9.57
N PRO A 85 1.46 6.64 10.71
CA PRO A 85 2.55 6.92 11.66
C PRO A 85 3.83 6.13 11.37
N VAL A 86 3.90 5.45 10.23
CA VAL A 86 5.02 4.60 9.80
C VAL A 86 5.72 5.16 8.57
#